data_AF-A0A350LQ29-F1
#
_entry.id   AF-A0A350LQ29-F1
#
_cell.length_a   1.000
_cell.length_b   1.000
_cell.length_c   1.000
_cell.angle_alpha   90.00
_cell.angle_beta   90.00
_cell.angle_gamma   90.00
#
_symmetry.space_group_name_H-M   'P 1'
#
loop_
_entity.id
_entity.type
_entity.pdbx_description
1 polymer ?
#
loop_
_entity_poly.entity_id
_entity_poly.type
_entity_poly.pdbx_seq_one_letter_code
_entity_poly.pdbx_strand_id
1 'polypeptide(L)'
;MTPEQGDAPAGADTPRRVFHFNGGFLWQRRVRRILHLAGYNLRLGWPSAGDLVAVWGKSPVAARGEAVAARTGAGLLRVEDAFLRSVLPGRSGAPPLGLLLDRQGVHFDASVPSDIEETLARHPLDDTPLLDRARDAMARLRAGHLTKYSGVDPALPCPDPGYVLVIDQTYGDASVRHGGADASTFQEMLTLAQEEHPNTPILIKTHPETAQGHRRGYFSTADAVGRVRLITAPLSPWPLLEGAQAVYTVSSQMGFEAILAGHRPQVFGQPFYAGWGLTEDRHATPFARRTRTLSRAQLFAGAMILAPTWYDPCRDRLCDLETALDQFEAETRAWRDDHRGWTAHGMRLWKRAPIQRFFGAQRRVIFGRARADRPAMVWASAKTDAPEAALHVEDGFLRSRGLGADLVPPLSLVLDDLGIYYDPTRESRLERLIAMRETLRADQAQRARALISTLTDHGLSKYNLGAPAPALPDGHRILVPGQVEDDASIRLGAGAIATNLDLLRRARADNPDAVILYKP
;
A
#
# COMPACT_ATOMS: atom_id res chain seq x y z
N MET A 1 26.52 -6.03 -17.47
CA MET A 1 26.24 -7.49 -17.54
C MET A 1 24.81 -7.69 -17.08
N THR A 2 23.94 -7.92 -18.05
CA THR A 2 22.51 -8.20 -17.89
C THR A 2 22.37 -9.54 -17.18
N PRO A 3 21.57 -9.69 -16.11
CA PRO A 3 21.27 -11.00 -15.57
C PRO A 3 20.38 -11.73 -16.56
N GLU A 4 20.78 -12.96 -16.89
CA GLU A 4 20.03 -13.89 -17.73
C GLU A 4 18.62 -14.09 -17.18
N GLN A 5 17.65 -13.91 -18.08
CA GLN A 5 16.27 -14.31 -17.86
C GLN A 5 16.24 -15.83 -17.74
N GLY A 6 15.99 -16.33 -16.52
CA GLY A 6 15.77 -17.75 -16.29
C GLY A 6 14.58 -18.24 -17.12
N ASP A 7 14.84 -19.28 -17.91
CA ASP A 7 13.89 -19.99 -18.75
C ASP A 7 12.58 -20.33 -18.00
N ALA A 8 11.49 -19.69 -18.43
CA ALA A 8 10.16 -20.19 -18.17
C ALA A 8 9.93 -21.42 -19.06
N PRO A 9 9.43 -22.56 -18.54
CA PRO A 9 9.21 -23.74 -19.36
C PRO A 9 8.17 -23.43 -20.45
N ALA A 10 8.61 -23.54 -21.69
CA ALA A 10 7.81 -23.41 -22.90
C ALA A 10 6.69 -24.47 -22.91
N GLY A 11 5.48 -24.04 -22.57
CA GLY A 11 4.31 -24.93 -22.52
C GLY A 11 3.04 -24.29 -21.96
N ALA A 12 2.62 -23.11 -22.45
CA ALA A 12 1.29 -22.57 -22.11
C ALA A 12 0.78 -21.52 -23.11
N ASP A 13 0.81 -21.79 -24.42
CA ASP A 13 0.39 -20.81 -25.43
C ASP A 13 -1.11 -20.83 -25.77
N THR A 14 -1.93 -21.53 -24.97
CA THR A 14 -3.40 -21.48 -25.11
C THR A 14 -4.02 -20.96 -23.80
N PRO A 15 -4.70 -19.79 -23.81
CA PRO A 15 -5.37 -19.28 -22.62
C PRO A 15 -6.41 -20.28 -22.11
N ARG A 16 -6.40 -20.52 -20.80
CA ARG A 16 -7.29 -21.50 -20.14
C ARG A 16 -8.73 -20.98 -20.20
N ARG A 17 -9.65 -21.80 -20.67
CA ARG A 17 -11.08 -21.47 -20.66
C ARG A 17 -11.61 -21.61 -19.23
N VAL A 18 -12.18 -20.53 -18.71
CA VAL A 18 -12.72 -20.48 -17.35
C VAL A 18 -14.17 -20.04 -17.38
N PHE A 19 -15.07 -20.87 -16.87
CA PHE A 19 -16.49 -20.57 -16.81
C PHE A 19 -16.87 -20.00 -15.45
N HIS A 20 -17.87 -19.12 -15.39
CA HIS A 20 -18.34 -18.59 -14.11
C HIS A 20 -19.87 -18.52 -14.07
N PHE A 21 -20.44 -18.71 -12.88
CA PHE A 21 -21.88 -18.74 -12.65
C PHE A 21 -22.32 -17.67 -11.62
N ASN A 22 -21.44 -16.70 -11.37
CA ASN A 22 -21.66 -15.58 -10.48
C ASN A 22 -21.52 -14.26 -11.26
N GLY A 23 -22.49 -13.36 -11.11
CA GLY A 23 -22.49 -12.03 -11.73
C GLY A 23 -21.35 -11.13 -11.26
N GLY A 24 -20.76 -11.37 -10.09
CA GLY A 24 -19.59 -10.61 -9.61
C GLY A 24 -18.42 -10.59 -10.61
N PHE A 25 -18.18 -11.71 -11.29
CA PHE A 25 -17.16 -11.81 -12.33
C PHE A 25 -17.50 -11.06 -13.62
N LEU A 26 -18.73 -10.57 -13.81
CA LEU A 26 -19.10 -9.73 -14.96
C LEU A 26 -18.80 -8.25 -14.70
N TRP A 27 -19.12 -7.78 -13.49
CA TRP A 27 -19.10 -6.36 -13.15
C TRP A 27 -17.76 -5.87 -12.59
N GLN A 28 -16.98 -6.74 -11.96
CA GLN A 28 -15.68 -6.37 -11.37
C GLN A 28 -14.59 -6.28 -12.45
N ARG A 29 -14.49 -5.12 -13.10
CA ARG A 29 -13.54 -4.86 -14.21
C ARG A 29 -12.09 -5.23 -13.88
N ARG A 30 -11.59 -4.86 -12.69
CA ARG A 30 -10.20 -5.16 -12.31
C ARG A 30 -9.97 -6.65 -12.11
N VAL A 31 -10.88 -7.36 -11.43
CA VAL A 31 -10.78 -8.83 -11.27
C VAL A 31 -10.73 -9.53 -12.62
N ARG A 32 -11.61 -9.16 -13.55
CA ARG A 32 -11.60 -9.71 -14.93
C ARG A 32 -10.28 -9.44 -15.64
N ARG A 33 -9.73 -8.23 -15.48
CA ARG A 33 -8.47 -7.85 -16.14
C ARG A 33 -7.30 -8.66 -15.59
N ILE A 34 -7.21 -8.83 -14.27
CA ILE A 34 -6.18 -9.66 -13.63
C ILE A 34 -6.28 -11.11 -14.10
N LEU A 35 -7.48 -11.69 -14.08
CA LEU A 35 -7.71 -13.06 -14.56
C LEU A 35 -7.28 -13.23 -16.02
N HIS A 36 -7.68 -12.30 -16.89
CA HIS A 36 -7.30 -12.33 -18.30
C HIS A 36 -5.78 -12.26 -18.50
N LEU A 37 -5.11 -11.32 -17.82
CA LEU A 37 -3.65 -11.19 -17.89
C LEU A 37 -2.92 -12.41 -17.30
N ALA A 38 -3.53 -13.10 -16.32
CA ALA A 38 -3.05 -14.36 -15.77
C ALA A 38 -3.38 -15.60 -16.64
N GLY A 39 -3.89 -15.39 -17.85
CA GLY A 39 -4.19 -16.46 -18.81
C GLY A 39 -5.52 -17.19 -18.55
N TYR A 40 -6.39 -16.66 -17.68
CA TYR A 40 -7.72 -17.19 -17.40
C TYR A 40 -8.78 -16.42 -18.18
N ASN A 41 -9.23 -17.00 -19.30
CA ASN A 41 -10.22 -16.37 -20.17
C ASN A 41 -11.63 -16.72 -19.71
N LEU A 42 -12.31 -15.75 -19.09
CA LEU A 42 -13.67 -15.90 -18.59
C LEU A 42 -14.69 -16.07 -19.73
N ARG A 43 -15.50 -17.12 -19.62
CA ARG A 43 -16.55 -17.51 -20.58
C ARG A 43 -17.87 -17.76 -19.88
N LEU A 44 -18.95 -17.57 -20.64
CA LEU A 44 -20.29 -18.04 -20.30
C LEU A 44 -20.56 -19.36 -21.02
N GLY A 45 -21.44 -20.19 -20.46
CA GLY A 45 -21.84 -21.48 -21.04
C GLY A 45 -21.54 -22.66 -20.12
N TRP A 46 -21.39 -23.84 -20.71
CA TRP A 46 -21.11 -25.09 -20.00
C TRP A 46 -19.64 -25.50 -20.17
N PRO A 47 -18.91 -25.79 -19.09
CA PRO A 47 -17.54 -26.28 -19.16
C PRO A 47 -17.48 -27.76 -19.55
N SER A 48 -16.36 -28.16 -20.12
CA SER A 48 -15.94 -29.55 -20.32
C SER A 48 -14.90 -29.96 -19.26
N ALA A 49 -14.56 -31.25 -19.18
CA ALA A 49 -13.61 -31.76 -18.18
C ALA A 49 -12.20 -31.14 -18.24
N GLY A 50 -11.79 -30.61 -19.40
CA GLY A 50 -10.51 -29.91 -19.58
C GLY A 50 -10.54 -28.42 -19.18
N ASP A 51 -11.71 -27.88 -18.82
CA ASP A 51 -11.88 -26.47 -18.47
C ASP A 51 -11.84 -26.23 -16.96
N LEU A 52 -11.89 -24.95 -16.57
CA LEU A 52 -12.02 -24.53 -15.17
C LEU A 52 -13.37 -23.84 -14.91
N VAL A 53 -13.84 -23.90 -13.67
CA VAL A 53 -14.95 -23.10 -13.17
C VAL A 53 -14.44 -22.16 -12.08
N ALA A 54 -14.55 -20.85 -12.32
CA ALA A 54 -14.21 -19.82 -11.35
C ALA A 54 -15.32 -19.63 -10.31
N VAL A 55 -14.94 -19.66 -9.04
CA VAL A 55 -15.80 -19.35 -7.90
C VAL A 55 -15.09 -18.35 -6.98
N TRP A 56 -15.86 -17.51 -6.28
CA TRP A 56 -15.29 -16.59 -5.29
C TRP A 56 -15.22 -17.28 -3.92
N GLY A 57 -14.00 -17.62 -3.49
CA GLY A 57 -13.69 -18.37 -2.28
C GLY A 57 -14.69 -19.49 -2.00
N LYS A 58 -15.28 -19.44 -0.79
CA LYS A 58 -16.43 -20.25 -0.37
C LYS A 58 -17.66 -19.40 -0.07
N SER A 59 -17.91 -18.41 -0.94
CA SER A 59 -19.10 -17.58 -0.83
C SER A 59 -20.40 -18.40 -0.95
N PRO A 60 -21.55 -17.92 -0.45
CA PRO A 60 -22.82 -18.66 -0.54
C PRO A 60 -23.23 -19.05 -1.98
N VAL A 61 -22.76 -18.28 -2.97
CA VAL A 61 -23.02 -18.53 -4.40
C VAL A 61 -21.98 -19.45 -5.06
N ALA A 62 -20.89 -19.79 -4.36
CA ALA A 62 -19.86 -20.69 -4.87
C ALA A 62 -20.40 -22.11 -5.12
N ALA A 63 -21.34 -22.58 -4.29
CA ALA A 63 -21.95 -23.91 -4.39
C ALA A 63 -22.51 -24.21 -5.78
N ARG A 64 -23.03 -23.19 -6.50
CA ARG A 64 -23.52 -23.35 -7.87
C ARG A 64 -22.38 -23.70 -8.83
N GLY A 65 -21.25 -22.99 -8.74
CA GLY A 65 -20.08 -23.26 -9.57
C GLY A 65 -19.43 -24.60 -9.22
N GLU A 66 -19.35 -24.93 -7.94
CA GLU A 66 -18.85 -26.21 -7.44
C GLU A 66 -19.70 -27.39 -7.95
N ALA A 67 -21.02 -27.28 -7.91
CA ALA A 67 -21.93 -28.29 -8.46
C ALA A 67 -21.76 -28.47 -9.99
N VAL A 68 -21.54 -27.38 -10.73
CA VAL A 68 -21.28 -27.46 -12.18
C VAL A 68 -19.93 -28.14 -12.45
N ALA A 69 -18.88 -27.77 -11.71
CA ALA A 69 -17.57 -28.40 -11.85
C ALA A 69 -17.66 -29.91 -11.59
N ALA A 70 -18.31 -30.32 -10.49
CA ALA A 70 -18.54 -31.72 -10.16
C ALA A 70 -19.34 -32.47 -11.25
N ARG A 71 -20.38 -31.84 -11.81
CA ARG A 71 -21.22 -32.45 -12.87
C ARG A 71 -20.49 -32.64 -14.19
N THR A 72 -19.56 -31.75 -14.52
CA THR A 72 -18.89 -31.71 -15.83
C THR A 72 -17.49 -32.31 -15.82
N GLY A 73 -16.94 -32.58 -14.63
CA GLY A 73 -15.55 -32.99 -14.44
C GLY A 73 -14.54 -31.85 -14.60
N ALA A 74 -15.00 -30.60 -14.74
CA ALA A 74 -14.13 -29.44 -14.86
C ALA A 74 -13.39 -29.16 -13.55
N GLY A 75 -12.18 -28.60 -13.63
CA GLY A 75 -11.44 -28.16 -12.45
C GLY A 75 -12.04 -26.91 -11.80
N LEU A 76 -11.67 -26.62 -10.56
CA LEU A 76 -12.06 -25.39 -9.87
C LEU A 76 -10.93 -24.37 -9.86
N LEU A 77 -11.31 -23.10 -9.96
CA LEU A 77 -10.44 -21.95 -9.68
C LEU A 77 -11.12 -21.09 -8.61
N ARG A 78 -10.60 -21.11 -7.39
CA ARG A 78 -11.07 -20.25 -6.31
C ARG A 78 -10.32 -18.93 -6.36
N VAL A 79 -11.08 -17.87 -6.58
CA VAL A 79 -10.58 -16.49 -6.62
C VAL A 79 -10.88 -15.84 -5.28
N GLU A 80 -9.87 -15.23 -4.68
CA GLU A 80 -9.99 -14.40 -3.50
C GLU A 80 -9.16 -13.12 -3.64
N ASP A 81 -9.47 -12.13 -2.79
CA ASP A 81 -8.62 -10.96 -2.65
C ASP A 81 -7.24 -11.36 -2.12
N ALA A 82 -6.17 -10.78 -2.66
CA ALA A 82 -4.85 -10.90 -2.04
C ALA A 82 -4.82 -10.24 -0.65
N PHE A 83 -3.82 -10.61 0.15
CA PHE A 83 -3.67 -10.13 1.52
C PHE A 83 -3.44 -8.61 1.60
N LEU A 84 -2.85 -7.99 0.58
CA LEU A 84 -2.97 -6.53 0.36
C LEU A 84 -4.00 -6.31 -0.71
N ARG A 85 -5.03 -5.54 -0.38
CA ARG A 85 -6.18 -5.40 -1.27
C ARG A 85 -6.32 -4.00 -1.81
N SER A 86 -6.53 -3.01 -0.95
CA SER A 86 -6.87 -1.65 -1.38
C SER A 86 -6.87 -0.69 -0.20
N VAL A 87 -7.03 0.62 -0.45
CA VAL A 87 -7.11 1.61 0.64
C VAL A 87 -8.39 1.41 1.45
N LEU A 88 -9.55 1.38 0.78
CA LEU A 88 -10.85 1.15 1.40
C LEU A 88 -11.33 -0.30 1.20
N PRO A 89 -12.29 -0.79 1.99
CA PRO A 89 -12.90 -2.10 1.78
C PRO A 89 -13.52 -2.29 0.39
N GLY A 90 -13.62 -3.54 -0.05
CA GLY A 90 -14.20 -3.88 -1.36
C GLY A 90 -15.66 -3.46 -1.51
N ARG A 91 -16.41 -3.53 -0.42
CA ARG A 91 -17.80 -3.06 -0.35
C ARG A 91 -17.94 -1.54 -0.50
N SER A 92 -16.85 -0.79 -0.35
CA SER A 92 -16.77 0.65 -0.65
C SER A 92 -16.43 0.94 -2.12
N GLY A 93 -16.34 -0.09 -2.97
CA GLY A 93 -16.08 0.05 -4.42
C GLY A 93 -14.60 0.10 -4.80
N ALA A 94 -13.69 -0.04 -3.84
CA ALA A 94 -12.25 -0.04 -4.11
C ALA A 94 -11.82 -1.32 -4.85
N PRO A 95 -11.10 -1.22 -5.98
CA PRO A 95 -10.67 -2.37 -6.75
C PRO A 95 -9.44 -3.06 -6.10
N PRO A 96 -9.28 -4.38 -6.23
CA PRO A 96 -8.17 -5.11 -5.59
C PRO A 96 -6.82 -4.85 -6.29
N LEU A 97 -5.75 -4.85 -5.50
CA LEU A 97 -4.36 -4.72 -5.94
C LEU A 97 -3.79 -6.04 -6.49
N GLY A 98 -4.31 -7.17 -6.01
CA GLY A 98 -3.95 -8.51 -6.45
C GLY A 98 -5.00 -9.53 -6.06
N LEU A 99 -4.85 -10.76 -6.56
CA LEU A 99 -5.74 -11.88 -6.30
C LEU A 99 -4.97 -13.13 -5.86
N LEU A 100 -5.60 -13.94 -5.03
CA LEU A 100 -5.24 -15.34 -4.86
C LEU A 100 -6.05 -16.17 -5.87
N LEU A 101 -5.35 -16.96 -6.69
CA LEU A 101 -5.93 -17.76 -7.77
C LEU A 101 -5.66 -19.25 -7.51
N ASP A 102 -6.44 -19.84 -6.60
CA ASP A 102 -6.19 -21.17 -6.03
C ASP A 102 -6.89 -22.28 -6.82
N ARG A 103 -6.16 -23.33 -7.18
CA ARG A 103 -6.67 -24.48 -7.96
C ARG A 103 -6.90 -25.73 -7.13
N GLN A 104 -6.39 -25.79 -5.89
CA GLN A 104 -6.52 -26.94 -5.00
C GLN A 104 -7.66 -26.74 -4.00
N GLY A 105 -7.74 -25.56 -3.41
CA GLY A 105 -8.63 -25.26 -2.30
C GLY A 105 -8.80 -23.76 -2.14
N VAL A 106 -8.76 -23.29 -0.89
CA VAL A 106 -8.71 -21.87 -0.56
C VAL A 106 -7.93 -21.71 0.74
N HIS A 107 -7.10 -20.67 0.82
CA HIS A 107 -6.16 -20.45 1.92
C HIS A 107 -6.74 -20.53 3.35
N PHE A 108 -8.02 -20.17 3.55
CA PHE A 108 -8.66 -20.18 4.86
C PHE A 108 -9.37 -21.49 5.22
N ASP A 109 -9.34 -22.51 4.36
CA ASP A 109 -9.92 -23.81 4.63
C ASP A 109 -8.83 -24.85 4.85
N ALA A 110 -8.58 -25.19 6.11
CA ALA A 110 -7.55 -26.16 6.48
C ALA A 110 -7.99 -27.62 6.26
N SER A 111 -9.27 -27.90 5.95
CA SER A 111 -9.74 -29.27 5.72
C SER A 111 -9.17 -29.89 4.45
N VAL A 112 -8.81 -29.06 3.46
CA VAL A 112 -8.24 -29.48 2.17
C VAL A 112 -6.93 -28.72 1.88
N PRO A 113 -6.01 -29.28 1.06
CA PRO A 113 -4.85 -28.54 0.60
C PRO A 113 -5.24 -27.27 -0.16
N SER A 114 -4.39 -26.24 -0.06
CA SER A 114 -4.48 -25.00 -0.84
C SER A 114 -3.14 -24.73 -1.52
N ASP A 115 -3.13 -23.93 -2.59
CA ASP A 115 -1.90 -23.62 -3.32
C ASP A 115 -0.86 -22.90 -2.43
N ILE A 116 -1.33 -22.07 -1.49
CA ILE A 116 -0.45 -21.43 -0.50
C ILE A 116 0.11 -22.44 0.51
N GLU A 117 -0.70 -23.39 0.99
CA GLU A 117 -0.24 -24.45 1.91
C GLU A 117 0.82 -25.31 1.24
N GLU A 118 0.61 -25.69 -0.02
CA GLU A 118 1.57 -26.44 -0.83
C GLU A 118 2.87 -25.63 -1.04
N THR A 119 2.76 -24.34 -1.34
CA THR A 119 3.92 -23.44 -1.48
C THR A 119 4.73 -23.40 -0.19
N LEU A 120 4.08 -23.19 0.96
CA LEU A 120 4.74 -23.12 2.26
C LEU A 120 5.36 -24.47 2.68
N ALA A 121 4.69 -25.58 2.34
CA ALA A 121 5.16 -26.92 2.65
C ALA A 121 6.36 -27.34 1.81
N ARG A 122 6.38 -27.03 0.49
CA ARG A 122 7.31 -27.65 -0.46
C ARG A 122 8.33 -26.72 -1.11
N HIS A 123 8.07 -25.41 -1.19
CA HIS A 123 9.04 -24.49 -1.75
C HIS A 123 10.28 -24.40 -0.83
N PRO A 124 11.53 -24.40 -1.35
CA PRO A 124 12.73 -24.37 -0.51
C PRO A 124 12.76 -23.22 0.50
N LEU A 125 12.44 -22.00 0.04
CA LEU A 125 12.39 -20.78 0.88
C LEU A 125 13.70 -20.54 1.67
N ASP A 126 14.84 -20.82 1.06
CA ASP A 126 16.18 -20.74 1.65
C ASP A 126 17.14 -19.82 0.87
N ASP A 127 16.73 -19.34 -0.30
CA ASP A 127 17.47 -18.36 -1.10
C ASP A 127 17.50 -16.97 -0.43
N THR A 128 18.70 -16.38 -0.37
CA THR A 128 18.94 -15.09 0.29
C THR A 128 18.22 -13.93 -0.41
N PRO A 129 18.34 -13.72 -1.74
CA PRO A 129 17.56 -12.73 -2.47
C PRO A 129 16.04 -12.74 -2.18
N LEU A 130 15.39 -13.91 -2.17
CA LEU A 130 13.97 -14.01 -1.85
C LEU A 130 13.67 -13.58 -0.39
N LEU A 131 14.50 -14.00 0.56
CA LEU A 131 14.33 -13.65 1.96
C LEU A 131 14.63 -12.18 2.24
N ASP A 132 15.56 -11.56 1.52
CA ASP A 132 15.83 -10.12 1.59
C ASP A 132 14.66 -9.30 1.04
N ARG A 133 14.12 -9.70 -0.12
CA ARG A 133 12.87 -9.11 -0.65
C ARG A 133 11.73 -9.19 0.36
N ALA A 134 11.58 -10.32 1.04
CA ALA A 134 10.57 -10.49 2.08
C ALA A 134 10.79 -9.54 3.27
N ARG A 135 12.04 -9.40 3.75
CA ARG A 135 12.38 -8.47 4.85
C ARG A 135 12.13 -7.02 4.47
N ASP A 136 12.55 -6.63 3.27
CA ASP A 136 12.36 -5.29 2.74
C ASP A 136 10.88 -4.95 2.58
N ALA A 137 10.09 -5.86 2.00
CA ALA A 137 8.65 -5.70 1.87
C ALA A 137 7.95 -5.62 3.25
N MET A 138 8.32 -6.45 4.23
CA MET A 138 7.80 -6.33 5.60
C MET A 138 8.13 -4.95 6.21
N ALA A 139 9.35 -4.45 6.02
CA ALA A 139 9.76 -3.13 6.49
C ALA A 139 8.97 -2.00 5.81
N ARG A 140 8.68 -2.12 4.51
CA ARG A 140 7.82 -1.20 3.76
C ARG A 140 6.38 -1.19 4.29
N LEU A 141 5.80 -2.37 4.55
CA LEU A 141 4.45 -2.45 5.12
C LEU A 141 4.34 -1.72 6.45
N ARG A 142 5.29 -1.96 7.36
CA ARG A 142 5.34 -1.29 8.67
C ARG A 142 5.52 0.22 8.52
N ALA A 143 6.53 0.66 7.76
CA ALA A 143 6.82 2.08 7.58
C ALA A 143 5.69 2.85 6.88
N GLY A 144 4.97 2.21 5.94
CA GLY A 144 3.83 2.79 5.23
C GLY A 144 2.50 2.68 5.98
N HIS A 145 2.48 2.03 7.16
CA HIS A 145 1.26 1.65 7.85
C HIS A 145 0.27 0.87 6.96
N LEU A 146 0.81 -0.01 6.09
CA LEU A 146 0.04 -0.77 5.11
C LEU A 146 -0.50 -2.06 5.71
N THR A 147 -1.76 -2.36 5.40
CA THR A 147 -2.52 -3.55 5.80
C THR A 147 -3.50 -3.88 4.67
N LYS A 148 -4.32 -4.94 4.80
CA LYS A 148 -5.34 -5.31 3.81
C LYS A 148 -6.16 -4.10 3.34
N TYR A 149 -6.56 -3.25 4.29
CA TYR A 149 -7.29 -2.00 4.07
C TYR A 149 -6.56 -0.82 4.70
N SER A 150 -5.76 -0.10 3.89
CA SER A 150 -4.81 0.91 4.39
C SER A 150 -5.40 2.32 4.59
N GLY A 151 -6.73 2.46 4.53
CA GLY A 151 -7.49 3.67 4.86
C GLY A 151 -7.52 3.98 6.36
N VAL A 152 -6.32 4.02 6.95
CA VAL A 152 -6.05 4.35 8.35
C VAL A 152 -5.25 5.63 8.39
N ASP A 153 -5.45 6.40 9.45
CA ASP A 153 -4.74 7.64 9.71
C ASP A 153 -3.67 7.40 10.80
N PRO A 154 -2.38 7.42 10.45
CA PRO A 154 -1.29 7.20 11.40
C PRO A 154 -1.20 8.25 12.51
N ALA A 155 -1.83 9.43 12.34
CA ALA A 155 -1.84 10.48 13.36
C ALA A 155 -2.92 10.25 14.43
N LEU A 156 -3.80 9.27 14.27
CA LEU A 156 -4.77 8.93 15.31
C LEU A 156 -4.05 8.35 16.53
N PRO A 157 -4.37 8.82 17.75
CA PRO A 157 -3.73 8.33 18.96
C PRO A 157 -4.04 6.83 19.13
N CYS A 158 -2.99 6.04 19.34
CA CYS A 158 -3.12 4.67 19.78
C CYS A 158 -3.16 4.61 21.31
N PRO A 159 -3.82 3.60 21.89
CA PRO A 159 -3.76 3.35 23.33
C PRO A 159 -2.32 3.18 23.82
N ASP A 160 -2.04 3.62 25.05
CA ASP A 160 -0.73 3.46 25.68
C ASP A 160 -0.34 1.96 25.72
N PRO A 161 0.93 1.61 25.44
CA PRO A 161 1.39 0.22 25.47
C PRO A 161 1.12 -0.50 26.79
N GLY A 162 0.98 -1.83 26.72
CA GLY A 162 0.76 -2.67 27.90
C GLY A 162 -0.63 -3.30 27.98
N TYR A 163 -1.31 -3.52 26.86
CA TYR A 163 -2.61 -4.21 26.80
C TYR A 163 -2.52 -5.58 26.12
N VAL A 164 -3.57 -6.38 26.27
CA VAL A 164 -3.81 -7.58 25.44
C VAL A 164 -4.75 -7.20 24.30
N LEU A 165 -4.42 -7.62 23.09
CA LEU A 165 -5.24 -7.37 21.91
C LEU A 165 -6.06 -8.61 21.56
N VAL A 166 -7.39 -8.46 21.50
CA VAL A 166 -8.32 -9.47 21.01
C VAL A 166 -8.88 -9.00 19.66
N ILE A 167 -8.69 -9.81 18.62
CA ILE A 167 -9.07 -9.44 17.26
C ILE A 167 -10.47 -9.98 16.94
N ASP A 168 -11.41 -9.06 16.68
CA ASP A 168 -12.76 -9.40 16.19
C ASP A 168 -12.75 -9.68 14.68
N GLN A 169 -13.82 -10.32 14.19
CA GLN A 169 -14.06 -10.55 12.77
C GLN A 169 -15.52 -10.27 12.42
N THR A 170 -15.82 -10.13 11.12
CA THR A 170 -17.20 -9.99 10.68
C THR A 170 -18.00 -11.27 10.90
N TYR A 171 -19.21 -11.16 11.43
CA TYR A 171 -20.09 -12.30 11.65
C TYR A 171 -20.37 -13.06 10.34
N GLY A 172 -20.23 -14.38 10.37
CA GLY A 172 -20.45 -15.24 9.21
C GLY A 172 -19.31 -15.21 8.19
N ASP A 173 -18.12 -14.73 8.57
CA ASP A 173 -16.91 -14.87 7.77
C ASP A 173 -16.65 -16.34 7.41
N ALA A 174 -16.33 -16.59 6.14
CA ALA A 174 -16.02 -17.93 5.66
C ALA A 174 -14.76 -18.49 6.33
N SER A 175 -13.79 -17.64 6.67
CA SER A 175 -12.55 -18.09 7.33
C SER A 175 -12.79 -18.63 8.74
N VAL A 176 -13.82 -18.14 9.43
CA VAL A 176 -14.20 -18.64 10.77
C VAL A 176 -14.75 -20.05 10.63
N ARG A 177 -15.79 -20.23 9.80
CA ARG A 177 -16.44 -21.52 9.61
C ARG A 177 -15.49 -22.58 9.05
N HIS A 178 -14.73 -22.25 8.01
CA HIS A 178 -13.81 -23.18 7.36
C HIS A 178 -12.47 -23.32 8.10
N GLY A 179 -12.19 -22.43 9.06
CA GLY A 179 -11.12 -22.57 10.03
C GLY A 179 -11.50 -23.39 11.26
N GLY A 180 -12.64 -24.09 11.25
CA GLY A 180 -13.08 -24.97 12.35
C GLY A 180 -13.56 -24.22 13.59
N ALA A 181 -13.98 -22.97 13.46
CA ALA A 181 -14.42 -22.12 14.57
C ALA A 181 -15.84 -21.59 14.37
N ASP A 182 -16.44 -21.10 15.45
CA ASP A 182 -17.77 -20.50 15.45
C ASP A 182 -17.87 -19.37 16.49
N ALA A 183 -19.10 -18.93 16.80
CA ALA A 183 -19.33 -17.86 17.77
C ALA A 183 -18.90 -18.22 19.20
N SER A 184 -18.98 -19.50 19.59
CA SER A 184 -18.54 -19.95 20.91
C SER A 184 -17.01 -19.83 21.04
N THR A 185 -16.28 -20.06 19.95
CA THR A 185 -14.82 -19.89 19.90
C THR A 185 -14.39 -18.45 20.21
N PHE A 186 -15.14 -17.43 19.78
CA PHE A 186 -14.85 -16.03 20.12
C PHE A 186 -15.05 -15.76 21.61
N GLN A 187 -16.09 -16.33 22.22
CA GLN A 187 -16.38 -16.17 23.64
C GLN A 187 -15.33 -16.88 24.52
N GLU A 188 -14.92 -18.09 24.11
CA GLU A 188 -13.81 -18.83 24.72
C GLU A 188 -12.51 -18.03 24.63
N MET A 189 -12.16 -17.51 23.44
CA MET A 189 -10.97 -16.68 23.23
C MET A 189 -10.94 -15.46 24.16
N LEU A 190 -12.06 -14.73 24.29
CA LEU A 190 -12.14 -13.56 25.19
C LEU A 190 -12.06 -13.97 26.66
N THR A 191 -12.63 -15.11 27.04
CA THR A 191 -12.56 -15.66 28.40
C THR A 191 -11.12 -16.01 28.76
N LEU A 192 -10.43 -16.76 27.90
CA LEU A 192 -9.04 -17.14 28.13
C LEU A 192 -8.10 -15.93 28.15
N ALA A 193 -8.29 -14.95 27.26
CA ALA A 193 -7.51 -13.70 27.31
C ALA A 193 -7.69 -12.96 28.65
N GLN A 194 -8.89 -13.03 29.26
CA GLN A 194 -9.12 -12.49 30.60
C GLN A 194 -8.42 -13.32 31.68
N GLU A 195 -8.56 -14.63 31.65
CA GLU A 195 -7.98 -15.52 32.68
C GLU A 195 -6.45 -15.53 32.66
N GLU A 196 -5.82 -15.58 31.48
CA GLU A 196 -4.36 -15.60 31.32
C GLU A 196 -3.72 -14.25 31.67
N HIS A 197 -4.48 -13.16 31.65
CA HIS A 197 -3.99 -11.80 31.91
C HIS A 197 -4.88 -11.02 32.89
N PRO A 198 -5.02 -11.43 34.16
CA PRO A 198 -6.06 -10.94 35.08
C PRO A 198 -6.04 -9.42 35.36
N ASN A 199 -4.87 -8.78 35.27
CA ASN A 199 -4.67 -7.37 35.65
C ASN A 199 -4.36 -6.44 34.45
N THR A 200 -4.48 -6.95 33.23
CA THR A 200 -4.07 -6.24 32.02
C THR A 200 -5.29 -5.67 31.29
N PRO A 201 -5.29 -4.43 30.77
CA PRO A 201 -6.37 -3.96 29.91
C PRO A 201 -6.52 -4.87 28.67
N ILE A 202 -7.76 -5.17 28.28
CA ILE A 202 -8.05 -5.96 27.08
C ILE A 202 -8.72 -5.06 26.06
N LEU A 203 -8.14 -5.00 24.87
CA LEU A 203 -8.68 -4.22 23.77
C LEU A 203 -9.23 -5.17 22.71
N ILE A 204 -10.54 -5.09 22.47
CA ILE A 204 -11.17 -5.77 21.34
C ILE A 204 -11.09 -4.86 20.12
N LYS A 205 -10.30 -5.23 19.11
CA LYS A 205 -10.22 -4.48 17.85
C LYS A 205 -11.31 -4.94 16.90
N THR A 206 -12.25 -4.05 16.57
CA THR A 206 -13.33 -4.37 15.62
C THR A 206 -12.85 -4.40 14.18
N HIS A 207 -13.55 -5.14 13.33
CA HIS A 207 -13.28 -5.18 11.91
C HIS A 207 -13.69 -3.85 11.22
N PRO A 208 -12.91 -3.31 10.26
CA PRO A 208 -13.23 -2.06 9.56
C PRO A 208 -14.63 -2.05 8.92
N GLU A 209 -15.06 -3.16 8.30
CA GLU A 209 -16.43 -3.28 7.76
C GLU A 209 -17.53 -3.18 8.83
N THR A 210 -17.24 -3.58 10.08
CA THR A 210 -18.18 -3.43 11.19
C THR A 210 -18.27 -2.00 11.66
N ALA A 211 -17.12 -1.32 11.79
CA ALA A 211 -17.08 0.11 12.10
C ALA A 211 -17.80 0.96 11.03
N GLN A 212 -17.80 0.52 9.77
CA GLN A 212 -18.50 1.18 8.66
C GLN A 212 -19.96 0.74 8.47
N GLY A 213 -20.49 -0.14 9.34
CA GLY A 213 -21.88 -0.59 9.29
C GLY A 213 -22.21 -1.57 8.16
N HIS A 214 -21.21 -2.14 7.48
CA HIS A 214 -21.44 -3.12 6.41
C HIS A 214 -21.82 -4.51 6.92
N ARG A 215 -21.21 -4.96 8.03
CA ARG A 215 -21.47 -6.26 8.67
C ARG A 215 -21.24 -6.18 10.17
N ARG A 216 -22.10 -6.78 10.99
CA ARG A 216 -21.86 -6.87 12.45
C ARG A 216 -20.62 -7.75 12.77
N GLY A 217 -19.97 -7.50 13.90
CA GLY A 217 -18.88 -8.33 14.44
C GLY A 217 -19.38 -9.51 15.26
N TYR A 218 -18.45 -10.31 15.82
CA TYR A 218 -18.78 -11.30 16.85
C TYR A 218 -18.87 -10.69 18.24
N PHE A 219 -18.13 -9.60 18.47
CA PHE A 219 -18.23 -8.79 19.68
C PHE A 219 -19.06 -7.52 19.47
N SER A 220 -19.58 -7.01 20.58
CA SER A 220 -20.43 -5.83 20.67
C SER A 220 -20.06 -4.98 21.89
N THR A 221 -20.76 -3.87 22.10
CA THR A 221 -20.59 -3.07 23.32
C THR A 221 -20.98 -3.82 24.59
N ALA A 222 -21.78 -4.90 24.49
CA ALA A 222 -22.13 -5.73 25.64
C ALA A 222 -20.95 -6.56 26.17
N ASP A 223 -19.95 -6.83 25.32
CA ASP A 223 -18.74 -7.57 25.69
C ASP A 223 -17.67 -6.65 26.32
N ALA A 224 -17.83 -5.33 26.22
CA ALA A 224 -16.89 -4.33 26.74
C ALA A 224 -17.11 -4.02 28.23
N VAL A 225 -17.00 -5.04 29.09
CA VAL A 225 -17.25 -4.95 30.53
C VAL A 225 -15.94 -4.93 31.32
N GLY A 226 -15.94 -4.25 32.48
CA GLY A 226 -14.81 -4.23 33.41
C GLY A 226 -13.57 -3.57 32.81
N ARG A 227 -12.54 -4.36 32.48
CA ARG A 227 -11.28 -3.92 31.85
C ARG A 227 -11.20 -4.15 30.34
N VAL A 228 -12.28 -4.68 29.75
CA VAL A 228 -12.39 -4.88 28.30
C VAL A 228 -12.89 -3.59 27.65
N ARG A 229 -12.25 -3.15 26.56
CA ARG A 229 -12.64 -1.96 25.79
C ARG A 229 -12.72 -2.30 24.31
N LEU A 230 -13.71 -1.73 23.63
CA LEU A 230 -13.89 -1.90 22.20
C LEU A 230 -13.19 -0.76 21.43
N ILE A 231 -12.32 -1.11 20.50
CA ILE A 231 -11.61 -0.17 19.61
C ILE A 231 -12.28 -0.17 18.23
N THR A 232 -13.13 0.83 18.01
CA THR A 232 -13.86 1.03 16.74
C THR A 232 -13.19 2.01 15.79
N ALA A 233 -12.23 2.81 16.29
CA ALA A 233 -11.48 3.74 15.47
C ALA A 233 -10.64 3.01 14.38
N PRO A 234 -10.43 3.64 13.22
CA PRO A 234 -9.63 3.10 12.12
C PRO A 234 -8.13 3.26 12.40
N LEU A 235 -7.66 2.72 13.52
CA LEU A 235 -6.26 2.74 13.92
C LEU A 235 -5.43 1.85 12.99
N SER A 236 -4.20 2.28 12.74
CA SER A 236 -3.22 1.43 12.06
C SER A 236 -2.91 0.19 12.92
N PRO A 237 -2.87 -1.02 12.33
CA PRO A 237 -2.56 -2.23 13.08
C PRO A 237 -1.14 -2.24 13.63
N TRP A 238 -0.18 -1.59 12.97
CA TRP A 238 1.24 -1.63 13.37
C TRP A 238 1.50 -1.07 14.78
N PRO A 239 1.18 0.20 15.09
CA PRO A 239 1.34 0.72 16.46
C PRO A 239 0.44 0.01 17.48
N LEU A 240 -0.73 -0.49 17.05
CA LEU A 240 -1.63 -1.25 17.91
C LEU A 240 -1.04 -2.62 18.30
N LEU A 241 -0.35 -3.28 17.38
CA LEU A 241 0.36 -4.52 17.63
C LEU A 241 1.64 -4.26 18.45
N GLU A 242 2.38 -3.19 18.16
CA GLU A 242 3.58 -2.82 18.92
C GLU A 242 3.29 -2.53 20.40
N GLY A 243 2.14 -1.94 20.71
CA GLY A 243 1.71 -1.68 22.09
C GLY A 243 1.13 -2.90 22.82
N ALA A 244 0.84 -4.00 22.12
CA ALA A 244 0.24 -5.19 22.70
C ALA A 244 1.29 -6.09 23.38
N GLN A 245 0.94 -6.69 24.51
CA GLN A 245 1.74 -7.73 25.18
C GLN A 245 1.44 -9.14 24.64
N ALA A 246 0.21 -9.37 24.20
CA ALA A 246 -0.27 -10.62 23.62
C ALA A 246 -1.40 -10.34 22.62
N VAL A 247 -1.58 -11.25 21.65
CA VAL A 247 -2.53 -11.07 20.54
C VAL A 247 -3.33 -12.36 20.33
N TYR A 248 -4.63 -12.26 20.57
CA TYR A 248 -5.59 -13.35 20.43
C TYR A 248 -6.41 -13.18 19.16
N THR A 249 -6.54 -14.25 18.39
CA THR A 249 -7.33 -14.24 17.16
C THR A 249 -7.94 -15.61 16.88
N VAL A 250 -9.08 -15.61 16.19
CA VAL A 250 -9.65 -16.86 15.66
C VAL A 250 -8.99 -17.21 14.33
N SER A 251 -9.27 -16.45 13.27
CA SER A 251 -8.75 -16.72 11.93
C SER A 251 -8.44 -15.45 11.14
N SER A 252 -8.41 -14.29 11.79
CA SER A 252 -8.26 -12.99 11.13
C SER A 252 -6.91 -12.89 10.44
N GLN A 253 -6.86 -12.25 9.28
CA GLN A 253 -5.59 -11.91 8.62
C GLN A 253 -4.72 -11.02 9.53
N MET A 254 -5.29 -10.24 10.45
CA MET A 254 -4.51 -9.43 11.38
C MET A 254 -3.66 -10.30 12.33
N GLY A 255 -3.97 -11.59 12.52
CA GLY A 255 -3.06 -12.53 13.19
C GLY A 255 -1.79 -12.83 12.39
N PHE A 256 -1.88 -12.87 11.06
CA PHE A 256 -0.67 -12.90 10.21
C PHE A 256 0.13 -11.61 10.35
N GLU A 257 -0.53 -10.44 10.38
CA GLU A 257 0.14 -9.16 10.61
C GLU A 257 0.81 -9.09 12.00
N ALA A 258 0.22 -9.72 13.02
CA ALA A 258 0.82 -9.86 14.34
C ALA A 258 2.15 -10.64 14.28
N ILE A 259 2.21 -11.74 13.52
CA ILE A 259 3.46 -12.47 13.27
C ILE A 259 4.51 -11.55 12.64
N LEU A 260 4.13 -10.75 11.64
CA LEU A 260 5.05 -9.82 10.99
C LEU A 260 5.56 -8.74 11.96
N ALA A 261 4.70 -8.26 12.87
CA ALA A 261 5.05 -7.35 13.95
C ALA A 261 5.93 -7.98 15.05
N GLY A 262 6.13 -9.31 15.03
CA GLY A 262 7.00 -10.03 15.95
C GLY A 262 6.28 -10.76 17.08
N HIS A 263 4.94 -10.78 17.06
CA HIS A 263 4.16 -11.58 18.00
C HIS A 263 4.16 -13.06 17.62
N ARG A 264 3.92 -13.90 18.63
CA ARG A 264 3.47 -15.28 18.46
C ARG A 264 2.00 -15.34 18.90
N PRO A 265 1.03 -15.07 18.01
CA PRO A 265 -0.36 -14.89 18.42
C PRO A 265 -1.00 -16.22 18.87
N GLN A 266 -1.97 -16.11 19.77
CA GLN A 266 -2.83 -17.21 20.24
C GLN A 266 -3.96 -17.41 19.23
N VAL A 267 -3.96 -18.54 18.52
CA VAL A 267 -4.84 -18.76 17.36
C VAL A 267 -5.86 -19.86 17.66
N PHE A 268 -7.14 -19.47 17.69
CA PHE A 268 -8.26 -20.35 18.05
C PHE A 268 -8.95 -21.04 16.88
N GLY A 269 -8.69 -20.60 15.65
CA GLY A 269 -9.10 -21.28 14.42
C GLY A 269 -7.92 -21.87 13.67
N GLN A 270 -8.14 -22.21 12.41
CA GLN A 270 -7.12 -22.80 11.52
C GLN A 270 -6.82 -21.94 10.28
N PRO A 271 -6.40 -20.67 10.44
CA PRO A 271 -6.05 -19.81 9.30
C PRO A 271 -4.77 -20.30 8.58
N PHE A 272 -4.50 -19.77 7.38
CA PHE A 272 -3.37 -20.20 6.53
C PHE A 272 -1.99 -20.09 7.20
N TYR A 273 -1.83 -19.17 8.16
CA TYR A 273 -0.57 -18.87 8.85
C TYR A 273 -0.34 -19.68 10.14
N ALA A 274 -1.33 -20.45 10.59
CA ALA A 274 -1.22 -21.33 11.76
C ALA A 274 -0.56 -22.66 11.39
N GLY A 275 0.06 -23.34 12.37
CA GLY A 275 0.69 -24.65 12.16
C GLY A 275 2.12 -24.62 11.61
N TRP A 276 2.73 -23.44 11.46
CA TRP A 276 4.10 -23.29 10.92
C TRP A 276 5.15 -22.94 11.98
N GLY A 277 4.81 -23.10 13.27
CA GLY A 277 5.69 -22.79 14.41
C GLY A 277 5.80 -21.30 14.76
N LEU A 278 4.97 -20.44 14.16
CA LEU A 278 4.95 -18.98 14.39
C LEU A 278 3.74 -18.52 15.22
N THR A 279 2.93 -19.46 15.69
CA THR A 279 1.69 -19.24 16.45
C THR A 279 1.66 -20.10 17.71
N GLU A 280 0.78 -19.74 18.64
CA GLU A 280 0.29 -20.64 19.69
C GLU A 280 -1.08 -21.15 19.25
N ASP A 281 -1.11 -22.32 18.63
CA ASP A 281 -2.33 -22.92 18.11
C ASP A 281 -3.17 -23.49 19.27
N ARG A 282 -4.34 -22.89 19.54
CA ARG A 282 -5.26 -23.23 20.65
C ARG A 282 -6.44 -24.11 20.22
N HIS A 283 -6.62 -24.33 18.92
CA HIS A 283 -7.68 -25.19 18.41
C HIS A 283 -7.39 -26.68 18.72
N ALA A 284 -8.44 -27.47 18.97
CA ALA A 284 -8.29 -28.84 19.43
C ALA A 284 -7.70 -29.82 18.39
N THR A 285 -7.85 -29.55 17.10
CA THR A 285 -7.45 -30.48 16.03
C THR A 285 -6.09 -30.12 15.43
N PRO A 286 -5.02 -30.90 15.67
CA PRO A 286 -3.69 -30.55 15.15
C PRO A 286 -3.64 -30.60 13.62
N PHE A 287 -2.74 -29.80 13.03
CA PHE A 287 -2.49 -29.85 11.60
C PHE A 287 -1.73 -31.12 11.20
N ALA A 288 -2.40 -32.02 10.47
CA ALA A 288 -1.74 -33.21 9.94
C ALA A 288 -0.75 -32.91 8.78
N ARG A 289 -1.02 -31.86 7.99
CA ARG A 289 -0.25 -31.53 6.76
C ARG A 289 0.80 -30.43 6.94
N ARG A 290 0.74 -29.66 8.02
CA ARG A 290 1.66 -28.54 8.30
C ARG A 290 2.68 -28.96 9.34
N THR A 291 3.75 -29.60 8.88
CA THR A 291 4.78 -30.19 9.75
C THR A 291 6.09 -29.39 9.76
N ARG A 292 6.20 -28.37 8.90
CA ARG A 292 7.40 -27.54 8.76
C ARG A 292 7.35 -26.35 9.71
N THR A 293 8.51 -26.00 10.29
CA THR A 293 8.70 -24.72 10.98
C THR A 293 9.23 -23.68 10.00
N LEU A 294 8.60 -22.50 9.98
CA LEU A 294 8.99 -21.38 9.12
C LEU A 294 9.50 -20.21 9.95
N SER A 295 10.43 -19.45 9.39
CA SER A 295 10.70 -18.08 9.83
C SER A 295 9.64 -17.12 9.30
N ARG A 296 9.54 -15.93 9.92
CA ARG A 296 8.63 -14.85 9.48
C ARG A 296 8.86 -14.47 8.01
N ALA A 297 10.12 -14.37 7.58
CA ALA A 297 10.48 -14.06 6.20
C ALA A 297 10.05 -15.16 5.22
N GLN A 298 10.14 -16.44 5.61
CA GLN A 298 9.70 -17.56 4.78
C GLN A 298 8.17 -17.60 4.63
N LEU A 299 7.44 -17.42 5.74
CA LEU A 299 5.98 -17.33 5.70
C LEU A 299 5.53 -16.14 4.84
N PHE A 300 6.18 -14.98 4.99
CA PHE A 300 5.91 -13.80 4.17
C PHE A 300 6.20 -14.05 2.70
N ALA A 301 7.34 -14.65 2.35
CA ALA A 301 7.70 -14.96 0.97
C ALA A 301 6.64 -15.85 0.30
N GLY A 302 6.21 -16.93 0.97
CA GLY A 302 5.15 -17.79 0.46
C GLY A 302 3.81 -17.06 0.31
N ALA A 303 3.39 -16.30 1.32
CA ALA A 303 2.07 -15.69 1.36
C ALA A 303 1.92 -14.42 0.51
N MET A 304 2.98 -13.64 0.36
CA MET A 304 2.93 -12.28 -0.21
C MET A 304 3.68 -12.14 -1.54
N ILE A 305 4.72 -12.96 -1.76
CA ILE A 305 5.54 -12.88 -2.98
C ILE A 305 5.14 -13.98 -3.97
N LEU A 306 5.02 -15.23 -3.50
CA LEU A 306 4.85 -16.39 -4.37
C LEU A 306 3.38 -16.73 -4.68
N ALA A 307 2.50 -16.73 -3.67
CA ALA A 307 1.11 -17.15 -3.85
C ALA A 307 0.22 -16.14 -4.61
N PRO A 308 0.30 -14.81 -4.36
CA PRO A 308 -0.60 -13.85 -5.01
C PRO A 308 -0.21 -13.50 -6.45
N THR A 309 -1.21 -13.22 -7.26
CA THR A 309 -1.06 -12.54 -8.56
C THR A 309 -1.25 -11.04 -8.38
N TRP A 310 -0.18 -10.26 -8.52
CA TRP A 310 -0.18 -8.81 -8.37
C TRP A 310 -0.43 -8.09 -9.70
N TYR A 311 -1.01 -6.89 -9.62
CA TYR A 311 -1.42 -6.10 -10.78
C TYR A 311 -0.98 -4.63 -10.66
N ASP A 312 -0.35 -4.13 -11.72
CA ASP A 312 0.04 -2.74 -11.89
C ASP A 312 -1.08 -2.00 -12.65
N PRO A 313 -1.91 -1.19 -11.96
CA PRO A 313 -3.00 -0.47 -12.62
C PRO A 313 -2.52 0.68 -13.51
N CYS A 314 -1.29 1.15 -13.34
CA CYS A 314 -0.73 2.24 -14.14
C CYS A 314 -0.26 1.75 -15.51
N ARG A 315 0.30 0.55 -15.59
CA ARG A 315 0.80 -0.05 -16.84
C ARG A 315 -0.10 -1.15 -17.40
N ASP A 316 -1.17 -1.49 -16.70
CA ASP A 316 -2.15 -2.52 -17.08
C ASP A 316 -1.50 -3.88 -17.41
N ARG A 317 -0.68 -4.36 -16.47
CA ARG A 317 0.05 -5.63 -16.56
C ARG A 317 0.14 -6.33 -15.21
N LEU A 318 0.42 -7.62 -15.21
CA LEU A 318 0.86 -8.30 -13.99
C LEU A 318 2.23 -7.76 -13.57
N CYS A 319 2.48 -7.75 -12.26
CA CYS A 319 3.73 -7.25 -11.70
C CYS A 319 4.18 -8.08 -10.51
N ASP A 320 5.32 -7.71 -9.94
CA ASP A 320 5.81 -8.22 -8.66
C ASP A 320 5.18 -7.47 -7.48
N LEU A 321 5.42 -7.98 -6.27
CA LEU A 321 4.96 -7.36 -5.03
C LEU A 321 5.50 -5.93 -4.89
N GLU A 322 6.76 -5.69 -5.26
CA GLU A 322 7.43 -4.41 -5.09
C GLU A 322 6.78 -3.29 -5.91
N THR A 323 6.42 -3.58 -7.17
CA THR A 323 5.65 -2.65 -8.02
C THR A 323 4.24 -2.42 -7.47
N ALA A 324 3.59 -3.48 -6.96
CA ALA A 324 2.28 -3.34 -6.32
C ALA A 324 2.35 -2.49 -5.04
N LEU A 325 3.41 -2.64 -4.25
CA LEU A 325 3.67 -1.81 -3.07
C LEU A 325 3.94 -0.36 -3.45
N ASP A 326 4.70 -0.08 -4.52
CA ASP A 326 4.93 1.29 -5.00
C ASP A 326 3.61 2.00 -5.30
N GLN A 327 2.71 1.31 -6.01
CA GLN A 327 1.36 1.82 -6.28
C GLN A 327 0.57 2.01 -4.98
N PHE A 328 0.60 1.02 -4.08
CA PHE A 328 -0.25 1.03 -2.89
C PHE A 328 0.18 2.07 -1.86
N GLU A 329 1.48 2.30 -1.70
CA GLU A 329 2.05 3.40 -0.91
C GLU A 329 1.59 4.76 -1.45
N ALA A 330 1.62 4.95 -2.78
CA ALA A 330 1.19 6.17 -3.42
C ALA A 330 -0.32 6.42 -3.23
N GLU A 331 -1.17 5.41 -3.47
CA GLU A 331 -2.63 5.51 -3.28
C GLU A 331 -3.01 5.78 -1.82
N THR A 332 -2.32 5.11 -0.89
CA THR A 332 -2.55 5.28 0.55
C THR A 332 -2.16 6.67 1.01
N ARG A 333 -0.99 7.19 0.57
CA ARG A 333 -0.59 8.56 0.84
C ARG A 333 -1.59 9.56 0.27
N ALA A 334 -1.99 9.40 -0.98
CA ALA A 334 -2.96 10.29 -1.63
C ALA A 334 -4.31 10.31 -0.89
N TRP A 335 -4.79 9.15 -0.42
CA TRP A 335 -5.99 9.09 0.39
C TRP A 335 -5.81 9.77 1.76
N ARG A 336 -4.67 9.58 2.44
CA ARG A 336 -4.38 10.23 3.73
C ARG A 336 -4.38 11.74 3.60
N ASP A 337 -3.75 12.26 2.55
CA ASP A 337 -3.73 13.68 2.24
C ASP A 337 -5.16 14.20 1.93
N ASP A 338 -6.01 13.42 1.26
CA ASP A 338 -7.26 13.94 0.69
C ASP A 338 -8.55 13.63 1.46
N HIS A 339 -8.61 12.55 2.26
CA HIS A 339 -9.88 12.03 2.81
C HIS A 339 -10.64 13.01 3.71
N ARG A 340 -9.93 13.93 4.38
CA ARG A 340 -10.54 15.00 5.18
C ARG A 340 -11.09 16.15 4.33
N GLY A 341 -10.73 16.22 3.05
CA GLY A 341 -11.04 17.32 2.14
C GLY A 341 -10.27 18.59 2.46
N TRP A 342 -10.37 19.59 1.57
CA TRP A 342 -9.52 20.78 1.65
C TRP A 342 -10.27 22.09 1.46
N THR A 343 -9.78 23.14 2.12
CA THR A 343 -9.98 24.53 1.70
C THR A 343 -8.70 25.08 1.09
N ALA A 344 -8.74 25.55 -0.14
CA ALA A 344 -7.56 26.02 -0.88
C ALA A 344 -7.58 27.54 -1.09
N HIS A 345 -6.52 28.20 -0.65
CA HIS A 345 -6.32 29.65 -0.67
C HIS A 345 -5.19 30.02 -1.64
N GLY A 346 -5.21 31.24 -2.18
CA GLY A 346 -4.14 31.72 -3.08
C GLY A 346 -4.07 31.02 -4.45
N MET A 347 -5.05 30.16 -4.77
CA MET A 347 -5.05 29.41 -6.03
C MET A 347 -5.57 30.28 -7.19
N ARG A 348 -4.68 30.63 -8.11
CA ARG A 348 -5.04 31.23 -9.41
C ARG A 348 -6.10 30.37 -10.12
N LEU A 349 -7.02 30.97 -10.86
CA LEU A 349 -8.17 30.28 -11.46
C LEU A 349 -7.77 29.04 -12.27
N TRP A 350 -6.73 29.14 -13.11
CA TRP A 350 -6.25 28.02 -13.92
C TRP A 350 -5.69 26.86 -13.10
N LYS A 351 -5.18 27.11 -11.88
CA LYS A 351 -4.66 26.06 -10.97
C LYS A 351 -5.78 25.30 -10.26
N ARG A 352 -7.00 25.84 -10.20
CA ARG A 352 -8.10 25.23 -9.43
C ARG A 352 -8.51 23.86 -9.97
N ALA A 353 -8.58 23.70 -11.29
CA ALA A 353 -8.93 22.40 -11.88
C ALA A 353 -7.85 21.32 -11.64
N PRO A 354 -6.54 21.59 -11.85
CA PRO A 354 -5.48 20.69 -11.41
C PRO A 354 -5.53 20.37 -9.90
N ILE A 355 -5.66 21.37 -9.03
CA ILE A 355 -5.73 21.16 -7.58
C ILE A 355 -6.92 20.26 -7.20
N GLN A 356 -8.08 20.46 -7.83
CA GLN A 356 -9.25 19.59 -7.64
C GLN A 356 -9.00 18.14 -8.09
N ARG A 357 -8.10 17.89 -9.04
CA ARG A 357 -7.71 16.54 -9.45
C ARG A 357 -6.74 15.88 -8.48
N PHE A 358 -5.82 16.64 -7.88
CA PHE A 358 -4.87 16.13 -6.89
C PHE A 358 -5.51 15.89 -5.52
N PHE A 359 -6.32 16.84 -5.06
CA PHE A 359 -6.80 16.93 -3.67
C PHE A 359 -8.32 16.97 -3.57
N GLY A 360 -9.00 16.31 -4.50
CA GLY A 360 -10.46 16.32 -4.51
C GLY A 360 -11.09 15.03 -4.97
N ALA A 361 -10.37 13.92 -4.88
CA ALA A 361 -10.82 12.58 -5.22
C ALA A 361 -11.76 12.00 -4.15
N GLN A 362 -11.50 12.30 -2.87
CA GLN A 362 -12.31 11.85 -1.73
C GLN A 362 -13.40 12.85 -1.36
N ARG A 363 -13.03 14.14 -1.22
CA ARG A 363 -13.96 15.25 -0.95
C ARG A 363 -13.59 16.43 -1.83
N ARG A 364 -14.57 17.04 -2.51
CA ARG A 364 -14.35 18.21 -3.38
C ARG A 364 -13.63 19.36 -2.65
N VAL A 365 -12.64 19.97 -3.29
CA VAL A 365 -11.91 21.15 -2.78
C VAL A 365 -12.82 22.38 -2.74
N ILE A 366 -12.74 23.15 -1.67
CA ILE A 366 -13.41 24.45 -1.54
C ILE A 366 -12.37 25.55 -1.74
N PHE A 367 -12.58 26.46 -2.68
CA PHE A 367 -11.61 27.52 -2.97
C PHE A 367 -12.00 28.85 -2.30
N GLY A 368 -11.06 29.50 -1.63
CA GLY A 368 -11.18 30.88 -1.13
C GLY A 368 -12.04 31.09 0.12
N ARG A 369 -12.50 30.03 0.78
CA ARG A 369 -13.27 30.13 2.04
C ARG A 369 -12.81 29.07 3.02
N ALA A 370 -12.36 29.50 4.19
CA ALA A 370 -11.99 28.61 5.29
C ALA A 370 -13.23 27.87 5.85
N ARG A 371 -13.00 26.66 6.37
CA ARG A 371 -14.01 25.80 6.98
C ARG A 371 -13.37 25.09 8.16
N ALA A 372 -14.06 25.07 9.31
CA ALA A 372 -13.55 24.43 10.52
C ALA A 372 -13.46 22.89 10.40
N ASP A 373 -14.24 22.25 9.52
CA ASP A 373 -14.27 20.79 9.33
C ASP A 373 -13.18 20.27 8.37
N ARG A 374 -12.26 21.13 7.90
CA ARG A 374 -11.27 20.79 6.88
C ARG A 374 -9.92 21.47 7.13
N PRO A 375 -8.80 20.80 6.83
CA PRO A 375 -7.52 21.48 6.73
C PRO A 375 -7.51 22.51 5.60
N ALA A 376 -6.66 23.53 5.77
CA ALA A 376 -6.40 24.55 4.77
C ALA A 376 -5.08 24.29 4.05
N MET A 377 -5.04 24.65 2.76
CA MET A 377 -3.81 24.74 1.98
C MET A 377 -3.73 26.11 1.29
N VAL A 378 -2.51 26.57 1.02
CA VAL A 378 -2.24 27.84 0.35
C VAL A 378 -1.14 27.66 -0.68
N TRP A 379 -1.27 28.32 -1.84
CA TRP A 379 -0.16 28.39 -2.78
C TRP A 379 1.01 29.14 -2.15
N ALA A 380 2.21 28.54 -2.09
CA ALA A 380 3.29 28.99 -1.22
C ALA A 380 3.74 30.45 -1.46
N SER A 381 3.71 30.89 -2.72
CA SER A 381 4.09 32.26 -3.09
C SER A 381 2.94 33.29 -2.99
N ALA A 382 1.73 32.90 -2.57
CA ALA A 382 0.56 33.76 -2.61
C ALA A 382 0.44 34.62 -1.35
N LYS A 383 0.19 35.93 -1.54
CA LYS A 383 -0.19 36.84 -0.45
C LYS A 383 -1.68 36.69 -0.18
N THR A 384 -2.05 36.06 0.93
CA THR A 384 -3.45 35.73 1.26
C THR A 384 -3.70 35.79 2.76
N ASP A 385 -4.98 35.82 3.13
CA ASP A 385 -5.52 35.66 4.49
C ASP A 385 -5.73 34.19 4.89
N ALA A 386 -4.96 33.26 4.30
CA ALA A 386 -5.03 31.85 4.67
C ALA A 386 -4.78 31.67 6.18
N PRO A 387 -5.40 30.67 6.83
CA PRO A 387 -5.10 30.34 8.22
C PRO A 387 -3.61 30.08 8.42
N GLU A 388 -3.06 30.46 9.57
CA GLU A 388 -1.63 30.25 9.88
C GLU A 388 -1.21 28.78 9.80
N ALA A 389 -2.11 27.85 10.17
CA ALA A 389 -1.88 26.41 10.07
C ALA A 389 -2.11 25.84 8.66
N ALA A 390 -2.25 26.68 7.62
CA ALA A 390 -2.43 26.21 6.25
C ALA A 390 -1.14 25.57 5.72
N LEU A 391 -1.29 24.44 5.04
CA LEU A 391 -0.18 23.74 4.40
C LEU A 391 0.22 24.46 3.10
N HIS A 392 1.51 24.51 2.82
CA HIS A 392 2.04 25.18 1.65
C HIS A 392 2.06 24.23 0.44
N VAL A 393 1.53 24.70 -0.69
CA VAL A 393 1.50 23.97 -1.96
C VAL A 393 2.37 24.67 -2.98
N GLU A 394 3.20 23.90 -3.68
CA GLU A 394 4.10 24.38 -4.74
C GLU A 394 4.24 23.34 -5.86
N ASP A 395 4.78 23.74 -7.01
CA ASP A 395 5.10 22.81 -8.09
C ASP A 395 6.17 21.79 -7.65
N GLY A 396 5.97 20.51 -7.98
CA GLY A 396 6.96 19.46 -7.73
C GLY A 396 8.20 19.56 -8.62
N PHE A 397 9.25 18.81 -8.24
CA PHE A 397 10.54 18.79 -8.96
C PHE A 397 10.42 18.18 -10.37
N LEU A 398 9.52 17.22 -10.58
CA LEU A 398 9.13 16.75 -11.91
C LEU A 398 7.74 17.30 -12.24
N ARG A 399 7.68 18.37 -13.02
CA ARG A 399 6.48 19.17 -13.15
C ARG A 399 5.66 18.84 -14.39
N SER A 400 6.22 18.88 -15.59
CA SER A 400 5.40 18.81 -16.82
C SER A 400 6.22 18.59 -18.08
N ARG A 401 5.54 18.38 -19.22
CA ARG A 401 6.07 18.60 -20.57
C ARG A 401 5.54 19.93 -21.10
N GLY A 402 6.29 21.01 -20.85
CA GLY A 402 5.88 22.40 -21.09
C GLY A 402 5.91 23.26 -19.82
N LEU A 403 5.76 24.57 -19.95
CA LEU A 403 5.86 25.52 -18.84
C LEU A 403 4.51 25.80 -18.17
N GLY A 404 4.56 26.24 -16.91
CA GLY A 404 3.37 26.74 -16.21
C GLY A 404 2.85 28.07 -16.77
N ALA A 405 3.72 28.85 -17.42
CA ALA A 405 3.34 30.05 -18.16
C ALA A 405 2.37 29.72 -19.31
N ASP A 406 2.51 28.54 -19.92
CA ASP A 406 1.63 28.03 -20.97
C ASP A 406 0.39 27.32 -20.40
N LEU A 407 0.11 27.50 -19.11
CA LEU A 407 -1.00 26.87 -18.37
C LEU A 407 -0.97 25.34 -18.39
N VAL A 408 0.21 24.73 -18.61
CA VAL A 408 0.37 23.28 -18.57
C VAL A 408 0.23 22.80 -17.11
N PRO A 409 -0.71 21.85 -16.85
CA PRO A 409 -0.96 21.36 -15.50
C PRO A 409 0.26 20.59 -14.96
N PRO A 410 0.52 20.70 -13.64
CA PRO A 410 1.59 19.93 -13.02
C PRO A 410 1.25 18.44 -12.95
N LEU A 411 2.28 17.60 -13.06
CA LEU A 411 2.28 16.15 -12.86
C LEU A 411 2.55 15.78 -11.39
N SER A 412 3.23 16.67 -10.65
CA SER A 412 3.45 16.52 -9.22
C SER A 412 3.40 17.87 -8.51
N LEU A 413 3.02 17.83 -7.23
CA LEU A 413 2.93 18.98 -6.34
C LEU A 413 3.65 18.65 -5.03
N VAL A 414 4.25 19.66 -4.41
CA VAL A 414 4.68 19.63 -3.02
C VAL A 414 3.49 20.06 -2.15
N LEU A 415 3.29 19.38 -1.04
CA LEU A 415 2.40 19.77 0.05
C LEU A 415 3.22 19.69 1.34
N ASP A 416 3.53 20.84 1.93
CA ASP A 416 4.43 20.97 3.08
C ASP A 416 3.68 21.52 4.30
N ASP A 417 3.83 20.83 5.42
CA ASP A 417 3.21 21.13 6.71
C ASP A 417 4.19 21.71 7.74
N LEU A 418 5.44 21.96 7.36
CA LEU A 418 6.46 22.62 8.21
C LEU A 418 6.86 23.98 7.62
N GLY A 419 7.32 23.99 6.38
CA GLY A 419 7.91 25.15 5.73
C GLY A 419 8.29 24.83 4.29
N ILE A 420 8.10 25.77 3.37
CA ILE A 420 8.38 25.49 1.96
C ILE A 420 9.90 25.42 1.72
N TYR A 421 10.36 24.41 0.97
CA TYR A 421 11.78 24.02 0.84
C TYR A 421 12.77 25.10 0.38
N TYR A 422 12.29 26.21 -0.19
CA TYR A 422 13.14 27.31 -0.65
C TYR A 422 13.28 28.44 0.37
N ASP A 423 12.57 28.38 1.50
CA ASP A 423 12.67 29.33 2.61
C ASP A 423 13.50 28.70 3.74
N PRO A 424 14.79 29.07 3.89
CA PRO A 424 15.66 28.46 4.90
C PRO A 424 15.43 29.00 6.32
N THR A 425 14.45 29.89 6.53
CA THR A 425 14.19 30.47 7.87
C THR A 425 13.49 29.52 8.83
N ARG A 426 13.00 28.38 8.32
CA ARG A 426 12.32 27.34 9.07
C ARG A 426 12.58 25.98 8.41
N GLU A 427 12.50 24.91 9.18
CA GLU A 427 12.62 23.56 8.66
C GLU A 427 11.48 23.25 7.66
N SER A 428 11.83 22.63 6.54
CA SER A 428 10.90 22.08 5.55
C SER A 428 10.69 20.57 5.71
N ARG A 429 9.58 20.04 5.17
CA ARG A 429 9.35 18.59 5.13
C ARG A 429 10.46 17.87 4.35
N LEU A 430 11.01 18.50 3.32
CA LEU A 430 12.12 17.96 2.54
C LEU A 430 13.38 17.79 3.39
N GLU A 431 13.78 18.81 4.14
CA GLU A 431 14.94 18.74 5.05
C GLU A 431 14.74 17.67 6.12
N ARG A 432 13.55 17.62 6.73
CA ARG A 432 13.21 16.57 7.69
C ARG A 432 13.34 15.17 7.08
N LEU A 433 12.87 14.98 5.84
CA LEU A 433 12.98 13.71 5.14
C LEU A 433 14.44 13.33 4.85
N ILE A 434 15.29 14.30 4.47
CA ILE A 434 16.73 14.08 4.24
C ILE A 434 17.40 13.67 5.56
N ALA A 435 17.16 14.40 6.65
CA ALA A 435 17.72 14.10 7.96
C ALA A 435 17.26 12.73 8.49
N MET A 436 15.96 12.41 8.39
CA MET A 436 15.38 11.11 8.78
C MET A 436 15.88 9.93 7.92
N ARG A 437 16.58 10.20 6.82
CA ARG A 437 17.07 9.20 5.86
C ARG A 437 18.57 9.29 5.64
N GLU A 438 19.30 9.75 6.66
CA GLU A 438 20.77 9.72 6.69
C GLU A 438 21.30 8.32 6.34
N THR A 439 20.69 7.27 6.91
CA THR A 439 20.94 5.88 6.53
C THR A 439 19.73 5.30 5.81
N LEU A 440 19.91 4.94 4.54
CA LEU A 440 18.89 4.26 3.75
C LEU A 440 18.95 2.74 3.97
N ARG A 441 17.77 2.13 4.04
CA ARG A 441 17.66 0.67 3.88
C ARG A 441 18.01 0.25 2.44
N ALA A 442 18.31 -1.03 2.24
CA ALA A 442 18.67 -1.58 0.94
C ALA A 442 17.60 -1.29 -0.14
N ASP A 443 16.32 -1.55 0.17
CA ASP A 443 15.17 -1.26 -0.71
C ASP A 443 15.09 0.22 -1.11
N GLN A 444 15.31 1.12 -0.14
CA GLN A 444 15.25 2.56 -0.37
C GLN A 444 16.40 3.03 -1.26
N ALA A 445 17.62 2.54 -1.02
CA ALA A 445 18.80 2.85 -1.82
C ALA A 445 18.66 2.33 -3.25
N GLN A 446 18.13 1.12 -3.42
CA GLN A 446 17.85 0.55 -4.75
C GLN A 446 16.81 1.37 -5.50
N ARG A 447 15.69 1.72 -4.85
CA ARG A 447 14.63 2.55 -5.44
C ARG A 447 15.16 3.93 -5.85
N ALA A 448 15.97 4.56 -4.99
CA ALA A 448 16.58 5.86 -5.30
C ALA A 448 17.50 5.77 -6.53
N ARG A 449 18.39 4.77 -6.59
CA ARG A 449 19.27 4.56 -7.76
C ARG A 449 18.48 4.28 -9.04
N ALA A 450 17.45 3.44 -8.97
CA ALA A 450 16.60 3.13 -10.12
C ALA A 450 15.87 4.38 -10.65
N LEU A 451 15.36 5.24 -9.75
CA LEU A 451 14.72 6.49 -10.12
C LEU A 451 15.72 7.48 -10.74
N ILE A 452 16.92 7.62 -10.15
CA ILE A 452 17.98 8.47 -10.72
C ILE A 452 18.32 8.01 -12.14
N SER A 453 18.59 6.72 -12.35
CA SER A 453 18.87 6.15 -13.67
C SER A 453 17.72 6.44 -14.65
N THR A 454 16.47 6.19 -14.24
CA THR A 454 15.30 6.43 -15.09
C THR A 454 15.21 7.91 -15.52
N LEU A 455 15.49 8.84 -14.61
CA LEU A 455 15.47 10.27 -14.91
C LEU A 455 16.62 10.67 -15.85
N THR A 456 17.84 10.17 -15.61
CA THR A 456 19.02 10.53 -16.41
C THR A 456 19.00 9.88 -17.79
N ASP A 457 18.63 8.61 -17.88
CA ASP A 457 18.62 7.83 -19.12
C ASP A 457 17.55 8.32 -20.10
N HIS A 458 16.47 8.89 -19.59
CA HIS A 458 15.41 9.53 -20.38
C HIS A 458 15.58 11.05 -20.53
N GLY A 459 16.65 11.65 -19.99
CA GLY A 459 16.90 13.09 -20.07
C GLY A 459 15.77 13.94 -19.46
N LEU A 460 15.10 13.42 -18.43
CA LEU A 460 13.95 14.09 -17.83
C LEU A 460 14.39 15.29 -17.00
N SER A 461 13.71 16.41 -17.18
CA SER A 461 13.90 17.65 -16.43
C SER A 461 12.57 18.17 -15.91
N LYS A 462 12.58 19.24 -15.10
CA LYS A 462 11.35 19.80 -14.50
C LYS A 462 10.26 20.09 -15.56
N TYR A 463 10.64 20.58 -16.73
CA TYR A 463 9.71 21.04 -17.78
C TYR A 463 9.79 20.27 -19.11
N ASN A 464 10.79 19.41 -19.31
CA ASN A 464 10.97 18.55 -20.50
C ASN A 464 10.82 19.29 -21.85
N LEU A 465 11.49 20.43 -22.01
CA LEU A 465 11.33 21.34 -23.17
C LEU A 465 12.01 20.86 -24.46
N GLY A 466 12.71 19.72 -24.44
CA GLY A 466 13.05 18.95 -25.64
C GLY A 466 14.05 19.56 -26.64
N ALA A 467 14.80 20.60 -26.27
CA ALA A 467 15.82 21.16 -27.16
C ALA A 467 17.12 20.31 -27.12
N PRO A 468 17.73 20.00 -28.27
CA PRO A 468 19.05 19.36 -28.29
C PRO A 468 20.08 20.27 -27.62
N ALA A 469 21.07 19.67 -26.96
CA ALA A 469 22.16 20.43 -26.38
C ALA A 469 22.93 21.17 -27.50
N PRO A 470 23.26 22.46 -27.33
CA PRO A 470 24.13 23.14 -28.28
C PRO A 470 25.53 22.50 -28.26
N ALA A 471 26.31 22.73 -29.32
CA ALA A 471 27.72 22.37 -29.32
C ALA A 471 28.43 23.07 -28.15
N LEU A 472 29.06 22.28 -27.27
CA LEU A 472 29.73 22.82 -26.09
C LEU A 472 31.21 23.09 -26.40
N PRO A 473 31.76 24.25 -26.02
CA PRO A 473 33.16 24.62 -26.27
C PRO A 473 34.14 23.73 -25.50
N ASP A 474 35.29 23.36 -26.07
CA ASP A 474 36.27 22.48 -25.41
C ASP A 474 36.89 23.07 -24.13
N GLY A 475 37.46 22.21 -23.29
CA GLY A 475 38.15 22.59 -22.04
C GLY A 475 37.37 22.29 -20.75
N HIS A 476 37.86 22.80 -19.62
CA HIS A 476 37.22 22.66 -18.32
C HIS A 476 36.00 23.58 -18.23
N ARG A 477 34.81 22.98 -18.20
CA ARG A 477 33.53 23.69 -18.29
C ARG A 477 32.87 23.80 -16.92
N ILE A 478 32.34 24.98 -16.61
CA ILE A 478 31.50 25.22 -15.44
C ILE A 478 30.14 25.69 -15.91
N LEU A 479 29.09 24.94 -15.59
CA LEU A 479 27.71 25.31 -15.88
C LEU A 479 27.18 26.20 -14.75
N VAL A 480 26.73 27.41 -15.10
CA VAL A 480 26.02 28.32 -14.21
C VAL A 480 24.57 28.40 -14.68
N PRO A 481 23.64 27.66 -14.04
CA PRO A 481 22.22 27.83 -14.30
C PRO A 481 21.73 29.13 -13.65
N GLY A 482 21.08 29.98 -14.44
CA GLY A 482 20.44 31.19 -13.99
C GLY A 482 19.14 30.91 -13.24
N GLN A 483 18.67 31.93 -12.54
CA GLN A 483 17.39 31.90 -11.84
C GLN A 483 16.63 33.21 -12.07
N VAL A 484 15.31 33.15 -11.99
CA VAL A 484 14.46 34.34 -11.97
C VAL A 484 14.75 35.14 -10.69
N GLU A 485 15.29 36.34 -10.82
CA GLU A 485 15.87 37.10 -9.69
C GLU A 485 14.82 37.57 -8.65
N ASP A 486 13.56 37.73 -9.05
CA ASP A 486 12.45 38.05 -8.14
C ASP A 486 11.74 36.81 -7.56
N ASP A 487 12.20 35.61 -7.91
CA ASP A 487 11.66 34.36 -7.40
C ASP A 487 11.78 34.28 -5.87
N ALA A 488 10.80 33.61 -5.24
CA ALA A 488 10.78 33.48 -3.78
C ALA A 488 12.02 32.76 -3.24
N SER A 489 12.59 31.82 -3.99
CA SER A 489 13.83 31.12 -3.60
C SER A 489 15.04 32.04 -3.53
N ILE A 490 15.13 33.05 -4.40
CA ILE A 490 16.19 34.06 -4.35
C ILE A 490 15.93 35.03 -3.20
N ARG A 491 14.72 35.57 -3.10
CA ARG A 491 14.39 36.57 -2.06
C ARG A 491 14.51 36.06 -0.64
N LEU A 492 14.29 34.75 -0.42
CA LEU A 492 14.33 34.13 0.91
C LEU A 492 15.62 33.32 1.14
N GLY A 493 16.16 32.70 0.09
CA GLY A 493 17.27 31.76 0.20
C GLY A 493 18.64 32.32 -0.18
N ALA A 494 18.71 33.39 -0.97
CA ALA A 494 19.99 33.98 -1.36
C ALA A 494 20.54 34.92 -0.28
N GLY A 495 21.85 34.85 -0.06
CA GLY A 495 22.58 35.78 0.81
C GLY A 495 23.21 36.91 -0.01
N ALA A 496 24.53 37.08 0.12
CA ALA A 496 25.26 38.15 -0.56
C ALA A 496 25.25 38.07 -2.10
N ILE A 497 25.05 36.88 -2.67
CA ILE A 497 24.94 36.66 -4.13
C ILE A 497 23.48 36.38 -4.45
N ALA A 498 22.76 37.41 -4.90
CA ALA A 498 21.32 37.34 -5.19
C ALA A 498 20.96 37.67 -6.65
N THR A 499 21.94 37.96 -7.50
CA THR A 499 21.73 38.22 -8.93
C THR A 499 22.50 37.24 -9.80
N ASN A 500 22.01 36.98 -11.02
CA ASN A 500 22.71 36.10 -11.96
C ASN A 500 24.07 36.69 -12.35
N LEU A 501 24.17 38.01 -12.45
CA LEU A 501 25.42 38.69 -12.78
C LEU A 501 26.46 38.52 -11.67
N ASP A 502 26.06 38.67 -10.41
CA ASP A 502 27.00 38.49 -9.29
C ASP A 502 27.42 37.02 -9.15
N LEU A 503 26.51 36.08 -9.44
CA LEU A 503 26.86 34.65 -9.50
C LEU A 503 27.88 34.36 -10.61
N LEU A 504 27.71 34.95 -11.80
CA LEU A 504 28.66 34.81 -12.91
C LEU A 504 30.02 35.45 -12.58
N ARG A 505 30.02 36.65 -11.99
CA ARG A 505 31.25 37.32 -11.53
C ARG A 505 31.99 36.47 -10.51
N ARG A 506 31.28 35.90 -9.54
CA ARG A 506 31.86 35.01 -8.54
C ARG A 506 32.42 33.74 -9.18
N ALA A 507 31.66 33.08 -10.06
CA ALA A 507 32.12 31.89 -10.76
C ALA A 507 33.39 32.14 -11.56
N ARG A 508 33.50 33.31 -12.23
CA ARG A 508 34.71 33.73 -12.96
C ARG A 508 35.88 34.04 -12.03
N ALA A 509 35.65 34.72 -10.92
CA ALA A 509 36.69 35.01 -9.94
C ALA A 509 37.27 33.73 -9.33
N ASP A 510 36.41 32.75 -8.99
CA ASP A 510 36.82 31.48 -8.41
C ASP A 510 37.44 30.53 -9.46
N ASN A 511 37.17 30.75 -10.76
CA ASN A 511 37.64 29.89 -11.86
C ASN A 511 38.10 30.71 -13.08
N PRO A 512 39.28 31.37 -13.00
CA PRO A 512 39.75 32.30 -14.03
C PRO A 512 39.88 31.68 -15.42
N ASP A 513 40.34 30.44 -15.51
CA ASP A 513 40.66 29.77 -16.77
C ASP A 513 39.54 28.85 -17.30
N ALA A 514 38.46 28.68 -16.53
CA ALA A 514 37.36 27.80 -16.92
C ALA A 514 36.47 28.42 -18.00
N VAL A 515 35.86 27.58 -18.82
CA VAL A 515 34.79 28.01 -19.74
C VAL A 515 33.47 28.02 -18.98
N ILE A 516 32.93 29.21 -18.73
CA ILE A 516 31.65 29.39 -18.03
C ILE A 516 30.52 29.30 -19.04
N LEU A 517 29.69 28.27 -18.89
CA LEU A 517 28.47 28.07 -19.66
C LEU A 517 27.30 28.63 -18.85
N TYR A 518 26.73 29.74 -19.29
CA TYR A 518 25.54 30.30 -18.66
C TYR A 518 24.27 29.75 -19.32
N LYS A 519 23.38 29.17 -18.51
CA LYS A 519 22.05 28.72 -18.95
C LYS A 519 20.99 29.57 -18.26
N PRO A 520 20.40 30.56 -18.93
CA PRO A 520 19.47 31.50 -18.31
C PRO A 520 18.19 30.84 -17.80
#